data_AF-A0AA40C5X3-F1
#
_entry.id   AF-A0AA40C5X3-F1
#
_cell.length_a   1.000
_cell.length_b   1.000
_cell.length_c   1.000
_cell.angle_alpha   90.00
_cell.angle_beta   90.00
_cell.angle_gamma   90.00
#
_symmetry.space_group_name_H-M   'P 1'
#
loop_
_entity.id
_entity.type
_entity.pdbx_description
1 polymer ?
#
loop_
_entity_poly.entity_id
_entity_poly.type
_entity_poly.pdbx_seq_one_letter_code
_entity_poly.pdbx_strand_id
1 'polypeptide(L)'
;SASSAVLSTSTILTSVNSTKDSDPQTGSQTIRFTKVQDLFNRIDHTSGDSLTVTNVSPNHFTEIQREREKREKQGRRYRFRDYDSNSQILIITIITGLHEELHKWLYNECIRRFPRRNWRDIGSATLPGQQGQSGKEGDSTGGPKPQRAGKGAWPTLVIEAGFSQTLGQLHLTMKRWFSMSNHEVKIVLLSKFDGTTILLETWEEEMAVRPGATTTRHSFQHPTPVLRQSITITQNATTDPISYNVTRGALVLSFRLLFLRDPSLSEGDLVFRVQELEEYAEDVWAQV
;
A
#
# COMPACT_ATOMS: atom_id res chain seq x y z
N SER A 1 46.89 -7.80 33.47
CA SER A 1 45.80 -6.96 34.02
C SER A 1 44.79 -6.67 32.93
N ALA A 2 43.53 -7.00 33.21
CA ALA A 2 42.41 -7.03 32.28
C ALA A 2 41.76 -5.65 32.07
N SER A 3 41.11 -5.47 30.91
CA SER A 3 39.88 -4.68 30.73
C SER A 3 39.43 -4.82 29.27
N SER A 4 38.55 -5.78 28.94
CA SER A 4 37.08 -5.70 28.91
C SER A 4 36.50 -4.67 27.94
N ALA A 5 35.94 -5.22 26.86
CA ALA A 5 35.09 -4.55 25.88
C ALA A 5 33.73 -4.18 26.48
N VAL A 6 33.24 -2.99 26.14
CA VAL A 6 31.88 -2.54 26.48
C VAL A 6 30.99 -2.77 25.26
N LEU A 7 30.11 -3.77 25.38
CA LEU A 7 28.96 -4.00 24.49
C LEU A 7 27.82 -3.08 24.95
N SER A 8 27.44 -2.10 24.13
CA SER A 8 26.20 -1.34 24.32
C SER A 8 25.03 -2.14 23.74
N THR A 9 24.27 -2.77 24.64
CA THR A 9 22.94 -3.30 24.40
C THR A 9 21.94 -2.16 24.34
N SER A 10 21.17 -2.04 23.24
CA SER A 10 20.06 -1.07 23.15
C SER A 10 18.75 -1.75 23.50
N THR A 11 18.02 -1.08 24.37
CA THR A 11 16.98 -1.58 25.28
C THR A 11 15.63 -1.79 24.60
N ILE A 12 14.98 -2.86 25.04
CA ILE A 12 13.60 -3.28 24.76
C ILE A 12 12.60 -2.20 25.17
N LEU A 13 11.67 -1.85 24.28
CA LEU A 13 10.53 -0.98 24.57
C LEU A 13 9.44 -1.76 25.33
N THR A 14 9.28 -1.44 26.61
CA THR A 14 8.17 -1.88 27.47
C THR A 14 7.15 -0.76 27.65
N SER A 15 5.88 -1.13 27.49
CA SER A 15 4.67 -0.59 28.14
C SER A 15 4.33 0.91 27.96
N VAL A 16 3.16 1.16 27.36
CA VAL A 16 2.37 2.36 27.66
C VAL A 16 1.00 1.89 28.14
N ASN A 17 0.69 2.25 29.38
CA ASN A 17 -0.59 2.03 30.04
C ASN A 17 -1.60 3.12 29.65
N SER A 18 -2.86 2.72 29.73
CA SER A 18 -4.09 3.42 29.39
C SER A 18 -4.28 4.79 30.07
N THR A 19 -4.72 5.78 29.28
CA THR A 19 -5.61 6.85 29.73
C THR A 19 -6.75 7.00 28.73
N LYS A 20 -7.97 7.03 29.27
CA LYS A 20 -9.23 7.24 28.56
C LYS A 20 -9.28 8.66 28.00
N ASP A 21 -9.44 8.77 26.70
CA ASP A 21 -10.22 9.85 26.08
C ASP A 21 -10.95 9.26 24.87
N SER A 22 -12.26 9.52 24.84
CA SER A 22 -13.19 9.04 23.83
C SER A 22 -13.09 9.92 22.59
N ASP A 23 -12.31 9.46 21.64
CA ASP A 23 -12.29 9.88 20.23
C ASP A 23 -12.93 8.71 19.44
N PRO A 24 -13.84 8.91 18.46
CA PRO A 24 -14.33 7.81 17.64
C PRO A 24 -13.20 7.38 16.68
N GLN A 25 -12.20 6.71 17.23
CA GLN A 25 -11.02 6.25 16.51
C GLN A 25 -11.38 5.07 15.62
N THR A 26 -11.65 5.36 14.35
CA THR A 26 -11.46 4.46 13.21
C THR A 26 -9.97 4.17 13.02
N GLY A 27 -9.34 3.56 14.02
CA GLY A 27 -8.01 2.97 13.89
C GLY A 27 -8.09 1.56 13.32
N SER A 28 -7.09 1.16 12.52
CA SER A 28 -6.91 -0.22 12.06
C SER A 28 -6.97 -1.14 13.26
N GLN A 29 -7.98 -1.99 13.27
CA GLN A 29 -8.28 -2.78 14.43
C GLN A 29 -7.22 -3.88 14.57
N THR A 30 -6.53 -3.92 15.70
CA THR A 30 -5.56 -4.97 15.98
C THR A 30 -6.19 -6.03 16.88
N ILE A 31 -6.13 -7.29 16.46
CA ILE A 31 -6.59 -8.44 17.24
C ILE A 31 -5.47 -9.46 17.39
N ARG A 32 -5.57 -10.30 18.43
CA ARG A 32 -4.73 -11.49 18.57
C ARG A 32 -5.45 -12.69 17.98
N PHE A 33 -4.76 -13.47 17.15
CA PHE A 33 -5.29 -14.72 16.63
C PHE A 33 -5.52 -15.73 17.76
N THR A 34 -6.73 -16.27 17.81
CA THR A 34 -7.14 -17.36 18.70
C THR A 34 -7.46 -18.61 17.89
N LYS A 35 -8.47 -18.54 17.02
CA LYS A 35 -8.98 -19.63 16.19
C LYS A 35 -9.44 -19.08 14.85
N VAL A 36 -9.44 -19.95 13.84
CA VAL A 36 -9.84 -19.61 12.47
C VAL A 36 -11.28 -19.06 12.42
N GLN A 37 -12.23 -19.70 13.13
CA GLN A 37 -13.63 -19.25 13.12
C GLN A 37 -13.80 -17.84 13.73
N ASP A 38 -13.11 -17.57 14.84
CA ASP A 38 -13.16 -16.26 15.51
C ASP A 38 -12.63 -15.16 14.61
N LEU A 39 -11.54 -15.44 13.87
CA LEU A 39 -10.98 -14.52 12.89
C LEU A 39 -12.00 -14.16 11.81
N PHE A 40 -12.63 -15.16 11.19
CA PHE A 40 -13.60 -14.87 10.13
C PHE A 40 -14.87 -14.20 10.64
N ASN A 41 -15.37 -14.59 11.83
CA ASN A 41 -16.44 -13.87 12.49
C ASN A 41 -16.06 -12.40 12.70
N ARG A 42 -14.80 -12.11 13.07
CA ARG A 42 -14.33 -10.74 13.25
C ARG A 42 -14.23 -9.98 11.93
N ILE A 43 -13.73 -10.61 10.86
CA ILE A 43 -13.72 -10.03 9.51
C ILE A 43 -15.14 -9.62 9.10
N ASP A 44 -16.12 -10.49 9.29
CA ASP A 44 -17.51 -10.27 8.89
C ASP A 44 -18.18 -9.10 9.63
N HIS A 45 -17.64 -8.67 10.77
CA HIS A 45 -18.16 -7.59 11.62
C HIS A 45 -17.19 -6.40 11.74
N THR A 46 -16.15 -6.32 10.90
CA THR A 46 -15.22 -5.18 10.90
C THR A 46 -15.82 -4.03 10.08
N SER A 47 -15.92 -2.84 10.68
CA SER A 47 -16.45 -1.63 10.03
C SER A 47 -15.40 -0.79 9.30
N GLY A 48 -14.11 -0.95 9.63
CA GLY A 48 -13.00 -0.31 8.93
C GLY A 48 -12.56 -1.08 7.68
N ASP A 49 -11.61 -0.54 6.93
CA ASP A 49 -11.01 -1.21 5.76
C ASP A 49 -9.80 -2.10 6.08
N SER A 50 -9.40 -2.22 7.35
CA SER A 50 -8.29 -3.09 7.70
C SER A 50 -8.38 -3.72 9.08
N LEU A 51 -7.97 -4.98 9.15
CA LEU A 51 -7.80 -5.76 10.37
C LEU A 51 -6.36 -6.28 10.45
N THR A 52 -5.63 -5.89 11.50
CA THR A 52 -4.30 -6.41 11.80
C THR A 52 -4.42 -7.57 12.78
N VAL A 53 -3.93 -8.75 12.41
CA VAL A 53 -4.03 -9.98 13.20
C VAL A 53 -2.63 -10.39 13.63
N THR A 54 -2.38 -10.40 14.94
CA THR A 54 -1.10 -10.80 15.55
C THR A 54 -1.14 -12.26 16.00
N ASN A 55 0.02 -12.86 16.31
CA ASN A 55 0.13 -14.24 16.81
C ASN A 55 -0.35 -15.30 15.79
N VAL A 56 -0.22 -15.00 14.50
CA VAL A 56 -0.50 -15.92 13.41
C VAL A 56 0.79 -16.67 13.08
N SER A 57 0.94 -17.89 13.62
CA SER A 57 2.06 -18.77 13.25
C SER A 57 1.95 -19.23 11.79
N PRO A 58 3.03 -19.73 11.16
CA PRO A 58 2.94 -20.30 9.80
C PRO A 58 1.91 -21.43 9.67
N ASN A 59 1.74 -22.24 10.71
CA ASN A 59 0.72 -23.29 10.75
C ASN A 59 -0.69 -22.68 10.80
N HIS A 60 -0.92 -21.69 11.67
CA HIS A 60 -2.19 -20.96 11.72
C HIS A 60 -2.50 -20.29 10.37
N PHE A 61 -1.50 -19.65 9.73
CA PHE A 61 -1.68 -19.03 8.42
C PHE A 61 -2.10 -20.04 7.36
N THR A 62 -1.52 -21.25 7.37
CA THR A 62 -1.90 -22.33 6.47
C THR A 62 -3.36 -22.76 6.68
N GLU A 63 -3.82 -22.86 7.93
CA GLU A 63 -5.22 -23.17 8.24
C GLU A 63 -6.17 -22.05 7.81
N ILE A 64 -5.80 -20.79 8.05
CA ILE A 64 -6.56 -19.61 7.63
C ILE A 64 -6.68 -19.59 6.10
N GLN A 65 -5.62 -19.93 5.36
CA GLN A 65 -5.65 -19.98 3.89
C GLN A 65 -6.62 -21.05 3.37
N ARG A 66 -6.63 -22.25 3.96
CA ARG A 66 -7.59 -23.30 3.57
C ARG A 66 -9.03 -22.85 3.78
N GLU A 67 -9.31 -22.14 4.87
CA GLU A 67 -10.65 -21.62 5.14
C GLU A 67 -11.01 -20.46 4.20
N ARG A 68 -10.07 -19.58 3.87
CA ARG A 68 -10.23 -18.55 2.83
C ARG A 68 -10.62 -19.17 1.49
N GLU A 69 -9.93 -20.22 1.05
CA GLU A 69 -10.23 -20.93 -0.21
C GLU A 69 -11.64 -21.52 -0.23
N LYS A 70 -12.13 -22.06 0.90
CA LYS A 70 -13.51 -22.55 1.00
C LYS A 70 -14.54 -21.42 0.87
N ARG A 71 -14.26 -20.27 1.48
CA ARG A 71 -15.15 -19.09 1.47
C ARG A 71 -15.12 -18.32 0.16
N GLU A 72 -14.11 -18.52 -0.69
CA GLU A 72 -13.99 -17.83 -1.98
C GLU A 72 -15.21 -18.04 -2.89
N LYS A 73 -15.86 -19.20 -2.81
CA LYS A 73 -17.09 -19.51 -3.57
C LYS A 73 -18.32 -18.69 -3.15
N GLN A 74 -18.27 -17.99 -2.02
CA GLN A 74 -19.39 -17.24 -1.45
C GLN A 74 -19.31 -15.72 -1.72
N GLY A 75 -18.29 -15.28 -2.47
CA GLY A 75 -18.00 -13.87 -2.70
C GLY A 75 -17.13 -13.29 -1.58
N ARG A 76 -16.02 -12.64 -1.95
CA ARG A 76 -15.02 -12.15 -0.99
C ARG A 76 -15.32 -10.70 -0.60
N ARG A 77 -15.46 -10.45 0.70
CA ARG A 77 -15.51 -9.10 1.32
C ARG A 77 -14.17 -8.67 1.92
N TYR A 78 -13.11 -9.46 1.72
CA TYR A 78 -11.78 -9.21 2.29
C TYR A 78 -10.64 -9.79 1.44
N ARG A 79 -9.44 -9.25 1.65
CA ARG A 79 -8.17 -9.65 1.00
C ARG A 79 -7.07 -9.86 2.05
N PHE A 80 -6.20 -10.85 1.83
CA PHE A 80 -5.03 -11.05 2.67
C PHE A 80 -3.90 -10.24 2.06
N ARG A 81 -3.82 -8.97 2.45
CA ARG A 81 -2.87 -8.00 1.89
C ARG A 81 -1.42 -8.43 2.13
N ASP A 82 -1.14 -8.91 3.34
CA ASP A 82 0.22 -9.19 3.74
C ASP A 82 0.30 -10.21 4.89
N TYR A 83 1.30 -11.07 4.87
CA TYR A 83 1.64 -11.93 6.00
C TYR A 83 3.16 -11.99 6.17
N ASP A 84 3.61 -11.58 7.35
CA ASP A 84 5.00 -11.67 7.76
C ASP A 84 5.15 -12.77 8.81
N SER A 85 5.81 -13.86 8.42
CA SER A 85 6.03 -15.02 9.27
C SER A 85 6.96 -14.74 10.44
N ASN A 86 7.88 -13.78 10.30
CA ASN A 86 8.83 -13.43 11.36
C ASN A 86 8.13 -12.67 12.50
N SER A 87 7.28 -11.70 12.15
CA SER A 87 6.49 -10.96 13.14
C SER A 87 5.17 -11.65 13.52
N GLN A 88 4.77 -12.70 12.79
CA GLN A 88 3.49 -13.40 12.96
C GLN A 88 2.29 -12.46 12.82
N ILE A 89 2.38 -11.53 11.87
CA ILE A 89 1.35 -10.51 11.60
C ILE A 89 0.73 -10.79 10.23
N LEU A 90 -0.60 -10.93 10.21
CA LEU A 90 -1.43 -10.97 9.02
C LEU A 90 -2.22 -9.65 8.93
N ILE A 91 -2.08 -8.93 7.82
CA ILE A 91 -2.86 -7.74 7.51
C ILE A 91 -3.96 -8.12 6.52
N ILE A 92 -5.20 -7.84 6.91
CA ILE A 92 -6.39 -8.10 6.10
C ILE A 92 -6.97 -6.76 5.68
N THR A 93 -7.31 -6.64 4.39
CA THR A 93 -8.10 -5.54 3.85
C THR A 93 -9.56 -5.93 3.85
N ILE A 94 -10.45 -5.05 4.31
CA ILE A 94 -11.90 -5.20 4.22
C ILE A 94 -12.38 -4.33 3.05
N ILE A 95 -13.14 -4.95 2.14
CA ILE A 95 -13.56 -4.32 0.88
C ILE A 95 -14.86 -3.56 1.14
N THR A 96 -14.75 -2.24 1.33
CA THR A 96 -15.89 -1.32 1.48
C THR A 96 -16.00 -0.42 0.24
N GLY A 97 -17.14 0.26 0.04
CA GLY A 97 -17.32 1.21 -1.05
C GLY A 97 -16.28 2.33 -1.04
N LEU A 98 -16.15 3.00 0.12
CA LEU A 98 -15.15 4.04 0.33
C LEU A 98 -13.71 3.57 0.05
N HIS A 99 -13.34 2.38 0.54
CA HIS A 99 -12.01 1.84 0.29
C HIS A 99 -11.76 1.59 -1.21
N GLU A 100 -12.74 0.99 -1.90
CA GLU A 100 -12.61 0.70 -3.33
C GLU A 100 -12.55 1.99 -4.15
N GLU A 101 -13.32 3.02 -3.80
CA GLU A 101 -13.32 4.31 -4.49
C GLU A 101 -11.95 5.00 -4.37
N LEU A 102 -11.31 4.95 -3.19
CA LEU A 102 -10.01 5.57 -2.95
C LEU A 102 -8.93 5.12 -3.93
N HIS A 103 -8.94 3.88 -4.41
CA HIS A 103 -7.92 3.37 -5.33
C HIS A 103 -8.42 3.14 -6.75
N LYS A 104 -9.68 2.70 -6.94
CA LYS A 104 -10.18 2.33 -8.27
C LYS A 104 -10.31 3.52 -9.18
N TRP A 105 -10.75 4.67 -8.67
CA TRP A 105 -10.86 5.88 -9.48
C TRP A 105 -9.52 6.23 -10.12
N LEU A 106 -8.47 6.35 -9.30
CA LEU A 106 -7.10 6.66 -9.74
C LEU A 106 -6.58 5.62 -10.73
N TYR A 107 -6.83 4.33 -10.45
CA TYR A 107 -6.39 3.24 -11.31
C TYR A 107 -7.12 3.21 -12.65
N ASN A 108 -8.44 3.41 -12.66
CA ASN A 108 -9.27 3.46 -13.86
C ASN A 108 -8.82 4.59 -14.79
N GLU A 109 -8.51 5.74 -14.21
CA GLU A 109 -7.97 6.88 -14.93
C GLU A 109 -6.55 6.64 -15.47
N CYS A 110 -5.73 5.83 -14.80
CA CYS A 110 -4.48 5.32 -15.38
C CYS A 110 -4.75 4.45 -16.62
N ILE A 111 -5.53 3.38 -16.47
CA ILE A 111 -5.73 2.39 -17.54
C ILE A 111 -6.50 2.94 -18.75
N ARG A 112 -7.33 3.99 -18.56
CA ARG A 112 -8.01 4.69 -19.66
C ARG A 112 -7.03 5.44 -20.56
N ARG A 113 -5.94 5.96 -19.98
CA ARG A 113 -4.89 6.70 -20.70
C ARG A 113 -3.76 5.80 -21.19
N PHE A 114 -3.57 4.62 -20.62
CA PHE A 114 -2.55 3.68 -21.07
C PHE A 114 -2.93 2.96 -22.37
N PRO A 115 -1.99 2.73 -23.31
CA PRO A 115 -2.26 1.91 -24.48
C PRO A 115 -2.59 0.47 -24.05
N ARG A 116 -3.83 0.01 -24.25
CA ARG A 116 -4.32 -1.32 -23.79
C ARG A 116 -3.42 -2.50 -24.19
N ARG A 117 -2.75 -2.41 -25.35
CA ARG A 117 -1.81 -3.45 -25.83
C ARG A 117 -0.49 -3.48 -25.05
N ASN A 118 -0.12 -2.37 -24.41
CA ASN A 118 1.16 -2.18 -23.75
C ASN A 118 1.04 -2.21 -22.22
N TRP A 119 -0.17 -2.35 -21.67
CA TRP A 119 -0.40 -2.49 -20.24
C TRP A 119 -1.01 -3.85 -19.91
N ARG A 120 -0.56 -4.44 -18.81
CA ARG A 120 -1.20 -5.58 -18.16
C ARG A 120 -1.85 -5.09 -16.88
N ASP A 121 -3.16 -5.23 -16.85
CA ASP A 121 -3.90 -5.13 -15.60
C ASP A 121 -3.66 -6.41 -14.78
N ILE A 122 -3.09 -6.25 -13.58
CA ILE A 122 -2.86 -7.35 -12.62
C ILE A 122 -3.96 -7.30 -11.55
N GLY A 123 -4.54 -6.12 -11.29
CA GLY A 123 -5.61 -5.91 -10.33
C GLY A 123 -5.18 -6.30 -8.92
N SER A 124 -6.02 -7.08 -8.25
CA SER A 124 -5.82 -7.54 -6.87
C SER A 124 -5.31 -8.98 -6.77
N ALA A 125 -4.60 -9.47 -7.79
CA ALA A 125 -4.07 -10.84 -7.78
C ALA A 125 -3.02 -11.03 -6.68
N THR A 126 -2.99 -12.24 -6.08
CA THR A 126 -1.90 -12.63 -5.17
C THR A 126 -0.61 -12.81 -5.96
N LEU A 127 0.37 -11.95 -5.69
CA LEU A 127 1.71 -12.02 -6.27
C LEU A 127 2.61 -12.89 -5.39
N PRO A 128 3.44 -13.78 -5.98
CA PRO A 128 4.26 -14.70 -5.21
C PRO A 128 5.33 -13.93 -4.42
N GLY A 129 5.47 -14.23 -3.13
CA GLY A 129 6.59 -13.76 -2.32
C GLY A 129 7.91 -14.43 -2.75
N GLN A 130 9.05 -13.86 -2.32
CA GLN A 130 10.33 -14.56 -2.43
C GLN A 130 10.32 -15.85 -1.59
N GLN A 131 11.26 -16.79 -1.86
CA GLN A 131 11.33 -18.10 -1.19
C GLN A 131 11.04 -18.01 0.32
N GLY A 132 9.97 -18.67 0.77
CA GLY A 132 9.55 -18.73 2.17
C GLY A 132 8.70 -17.55 2.67
N GLN A 133 8.45 -16.53 1.86
CA GLN A 133 7.53 -15.43 2.16
C GLN A 133 6.13 -15.69 1.59
N SER A 134 5.11 -15.17 2.27
CA SER A 134 3.75 -15.19 1.76
C SER A 134 3.61 -14.33 0.52
N GLY A 135 2.60 -14.64 -0.30
CA GLY A 135 2.24 -13.76 -1.41
C GLY A 135 1.66 -12.42 -0.93
N LYS A 136 1.70 -11.41 -1.81
CA LYS A 136 1.17 -10.07 -1.55
C LYS A 136 -0.02 -9.77 -2.45
N GLU A 137 -1.07 -9.16 -1.91
CA GLU A 137 -2.24 -8.68 -2.67
C GLU A 137 -2.29 -7.16 -2.58
N GLY A 138 -2.30 -6.48 -3.73
CA GLY A 138 -2.48 -5.02 -3.79
C GLY A 138 -3.91 -4.61 -4.06
N ASP A 139 -4.21 -3.34 -3.81
CA ASP A 139 -5.56 -2.81 -4.06
C ASP A 139 -5.78 -2.57 -5.56
N SER A 140 -4.82 -1.96 -6.25
CA SER A 140 -4.77 -1.93 -7.71
C SER A 140 -3.33 -1.97 -8.23
N THR A 141 -3.06 -2.88 -9.15
CA THR A 141 -1.70 -3.11 -9.64
C THR A 141 -1.65 -3.36 -11.15
N GLY A 142 -0.57 -2.91 -11.78
CA GLY A 142 -0.35 -3.15 -13.20
C GLY A 142 1.08 -2.87 -13.64
N GLY A 143 1.39 -3.28 -14.88
CA GLY A 143 2.71 -3.03 -15.45
C GLY A 143 2.76 -3.19 -16.96
N PRO A 144 3.88 -2.80 -17.59
CA PRO A 144 4.00 -2.74 -19.02
C PRO A 144 4.18 -4.12 -19.64
N LYS A 145 3.64 -4.29 -20.85
CA LYS A 145 3.93 -5.43 -21.71
C LYS A 145 5.05 -5.06 -22.69
N PRO A 146 5.93 -6.01 -23.03
CA PRO A 146 5.94 -7.41 -22.57
C PRO A 146 6.62 -7.64 -21.20
N GLN A 147 7.31 -6.65 -20.63
CA GLN A 147 8.20 -6.80 -19.48
C GLN A 147 7.52 -7.43 -18.25
N ARG A 148 6.23 -7.14 -18.02
CA ARG A 148 5.42 -7.65 -16.90
C ARG A 148 4.27 -8.57 -17.35
N ALA A 149 4.37 -9.17 -18.53
CA ALA A 149 3.31 -10.04 -19.07
C ALA A 149 3.24 -11.43 -18.41
N GLY A 150 4.35 -11.92 -17.83
CA GLY A 150 4.47 -13.30 -17.32
C GLY A 150 3.69 -13.57 -16.03
N LYS A 151 3.21 -14.81 -15.83
CA LYS A 151 2.54 -15.21 -14.58
C LYS A 151 3.46 -14.96 -13.38
N GLY A 152 2.94 -14.27 -12.36
CA GLY A 152 3.72 -13.91 -11.16
C GLY A 152 4.71 -12.75 -11.32
N ALA A 153 4.79 -12.11 -12.50
CA ALA A 153 5.59 -10.90 -12.66
C ALA A 153 5.04 -9.76 -11.79
N TRP A 154 5.94 -9.08 -11.08
CA TRP A 154 5.59 -7.92 -10.25
C TRP A 154 5.18 -6.71 -11.11
N PRO A 155 4.23 -5.89 -10.63
CA PRO A 155 3.81 -4.66 -11.30
C PRO A 155 4.93 -3.60 -11.30
N THR A 156 4.77 -2.54 -12.09
CA THR A 156 5.56 -1.30 -11.94
C THR A 156 4.80 -0.26 -11.14
N LEU A 157 3.45 -0.26 -11.22
CA LEU A 157 2.56 0.61 -10.46
C LEU A 157 1.75 -0.20 -9.45
N VAL A 158 1.75 0.29 -8.21
CA VAL A 158 0.88 -0.16 -7.14
C VAL A 158 0.13 1.04 -6.58
N ILE A 159 -1.18 0.92 -6.42
CA ILE A 159 -2.01 1.86 -5.64
C ILE A 159 -2.52 1.10 -4.41
N GLU A 160 -2.33 1.69 -3.23
CA GLU A 160 -2.84 1.18 -1.94
C GLU A 160 -3.72 2.24 -1.29
N ALA A 161 -4.91 1.83 -0.86
CA ALA A 161 -5.84 2.69 -0.16
C ALA A 161 -5.91 2.37 1.34
N GLY A 162 -6.25 3.38 2.13
CA GLY A 162 -6.56 3.21 3.54
C GLY A 162 -7.47 4.32 4.04
N PHE A 163 -8.49 4.00 4.85
CA PHE A 163 -9.20 5.01 5.64
C PHE A 163 -9.15 4.74 7.14
N SER A 164 -9.17 3.47 7.56
CA SER A 164 -8.95 3.08 8.96
C SER A 164 -7.47 2.86 9.29
N GLN A 165 -6.64 2.61 8.28
CA GLN A 165 -5.20 2.42 8.47
C GLN A 165 -4.48 3.71 8.83
N THR A 166 -3.54 3.64 9.77
CA THR A 166 -2.64 4.76 10.01
C THR A 166 -1.73 4.99 8.80
N LEU A 167 -1.31 6.23 8.58
CA LEU A 167 -0.34 6.54 7.52
C LEU A 167 0.96 5.73 7.69
N GLY A 168 1.43 5.54 8.93
CA GLY A 168 2.59 4.72 9.23
C GLY A 168 2.44 3.25 8.78
N GLN A 169 1.24 2.66 8.89
CA GLN A 169 0.97 1.32 8.35
C GLN A 169 1.02 1.30 6.82
N LEU A 170 0.50 2.33 6.15
CA LEU A 170 0.60 2.45 4.69
C LEU A 170 2.06 2.63 4.22
N HIS A 171 2.88 3.37 4.97
CA HIS A 171 4.32 3.47 4.70
C HIS A 171 5.04 2.12 4.85
N LEU A 172 4.66 1.31 5.84
CA LEU A 172 5.18 -0.05 5.97
C LEU A 172 4.77 -0.93 4.78
N THR A 173 3.51 -0.83 4.35
CA THR A 173 3.02 -1.51 3.13
C THR A 173 3.83 -1.10 1.90
N MET A 174 4.08 0.20 1.71
CA MET A 174 4.90 0.74 0.63
C MET A 174 6.32 0.16 0.65
N LYS A 175 7.00 0.17 1.81
CA LYS A 175 8.37 -0.37 1.92
C LYS A 175 8.41 -1.85 1.54
N ARG A 176 7.39 -2.61 1.94
CA ARG A 176 7.27 -4.04 1.61
C ARG A 176 7.04 -4.28 0.13
N TRP A 177 6.26 -3.44 -0.58
CA TRP A 177 6.11 -3.55 -2.03
C TRP A 177 7.45 -3.49 -2.76
N PHE A 178 8.28 -2.52 -2.40
CA PHE A 178 9.61 -2.40 -2.98
C PHE A 178 10.51 -3.59 -2.63
N SER A 179 10.63 -3.93 -1.34
CA SER A 179 11.55 -4.99 -0.92
C SER A 179 11.13 -6.40 -1.39
N MET A 180 9.84 -6.74 -1.31
CA MET A 180 9.35 -8.08 -1.68
C MET A 180 9.39 -8.31 -3.19
N SER A 181 9.20 -7.23 -3.97
CA SER A 181 9.30 -7.30 -5.43
C SER A 181 10.73 -7.34 -5.94
N ASN A 182 11.75 -7.43 -5.07
CA ASN A 182 13.15 -7.26 -5.46
C ASN A 182 13.35 -5.97 -6.27
N HIS A 183 12.72 -4.88 -5.80
CA HIS A 183 12.75 -3.57 -6.44
C HIS A 183 12.15 -3.57 -7.86
N GLU A 184 11.29 -4.52 -8.22
CA GLU A 184 10.61 -4.56 -9.52
C GLU A 184 9.44 -3.58 -9.62
N VAL A 185 8.80 -3.28 -8.49
CA VAL A 185 7.85 -2.16 -8.33
C VAL A 185 8.61 -0.85 -8.42
N LYS A 186 8.06 0.13 -9.16
CA LYS A 186 8.72 1.42 -9.42
C LYS A 186 8.00 2.61 -8.82
N ILE A 187 6.67 2.52 -8.73
CA ILE A 187 5.81 3.54 -8.13
C ILE A 187 4.86 2.86 -7.17
N VAL A 188 4.81 3.37 -5.93
CA VAL A 188 3.73 3.09 -4.99
C VAL A 188 2.99 4.40 -4.73
N LEU A 189 1.71 4.44 -5.10
CA LEU A 189 0.79 5.54 -4.81
C LEU A 189 -0.07 5.16 -3.61
N LEU A 190 0.05 5.90 -2.52
CA LEU A 190 -0.81 5.74 -1.35
C LEU A 190 -1.97 6.74 -1.45
N SER A 191 -3.20 6.28 -1.24
CA SER A 191 -4.36 7.14 -1.02
C SER A 191 -4.93 6.91 0.39
N LYS A 192 -4.80 7.92 1.24
CA LYS A 192 -5.27 7.89 2.63
C LYS A 192 -6.40 8.88 2.82
N PHE A 193 -7.55 8.42 3.31
CA PHE A 193 -8.63 9.30 3.78
C PHE A 193 -8.81 9.23 5.29
N ASP A 194 -8.83 10.35 6.01
CA ASP A 194 -9.01 10.36 7.47
C ASP A 194 -10.39 10.81 7.96
N GLY A 195 -11.36 10.96 7.07
CA GLY A 195 -12.68 11.53 7.37
C GLY A 195 -12.79 13.00 6.98
N THR A 196 -11.68 13.71 6.88
CA THR A 196 -11.65 15.16 6.59
C THR A 196 -10.71 15.52 5.44
N THR A 197 -9.74 14.65 5.16
CA THR A 197 -8.65 14.92 4.26
C THR A 197 -8.32 13.66 3.45
N ILE A 198 -8.14 13.83 2.14
CA ILE A 198 -7.48 12.84 1.28
C ILE A 198 -6.00 13.24 1.14
N LEU A 199 -5.10 12.33 1.48
CA LEU A 199 -3.67 12.45 1.30
C LEU A 199 -3.22 11.45 0.23
N LEU A 200 -2.67 11.98 -0.87
CA LEU A 200 -2.01 11.21 -1.91
C LEU A 200 -0.49 11.31 -1.73
N GLU A 201 0.20 10.17 -1.65
CA GLU A 201 1.66 10.15 -1.63
C GLU A 201 2.22 9.25 -2.73
N THR A 202 3.11 9.80 -3.55
CA THR A 202 3.84 9.07 -4.57
C THR A 202 5.24 8.73 -4.06
N TRP A 203 5.50 7.44 -3.94
CA TRP A 203 6.79 6.89 -3.52
C TRP A 203 7.49 6.21 -4.67
N GLU A 204 8.78 6.46 -4.79
CA GLU A 204 9.71 5.85 -5.75
C GLU A 204 10.97 5.40 -5.02
N GLU A 205 11.83 4.60 -5.66
CA GLU A 205 13.15 4.28 -5.11
C GLU A 205 14.27 5.07 -5.77
N GLU A 206 15.25 5.46 -4.96
CA GLU A 206 16.49 6.08 -5.42
C GLU A 206 17.69 5.30 -4.89
N MET A 207 18.75 5.24 -5.70
CA MET A 207 20.02 4.62 -5.27
C MET A 207 20.70 5.55 -4.27
N ALA A 208 20.96 5.06 -3.06
CA ALA A 208 21.68 5.83 -2.06
C ALA A 208 23.14 6.07 -2.51
N VAL A 209 23.45 7.27 -2.99
CA VAL A 209 24.83 7.69 -3.27
C VAL A 209 25.47 8.14 -1.97
N ARG A 210 26.46 7.39 -1.46
CA ARG A 210 27.29 7.83 -0.33
C ARG A 210 28.46 8.69 -0.84
N PRO A 211 28.58 9.97 -0.47
CA PRO A 211 29.77 10.77 -0.78
C PRO A 211 30.99 10.20 -0.04
N GLY A 212 32.09 9.96 -0.75
CA GLY A 212 33.40 9.62 -0.14
C GLY A 212 33.73 8.13 0.00
N ALA A 213 32.95 7.21 -0.58
CA ALA A 213 33.29 5.79 -0.56
C ALA A 213 34.36 5.44 -1.61
N THR A 214 35.63 5.40 -1.21
CA THR A 214 36.74 4.83 -1.99
C THR A 214 36.42 3.36 -2.32
N THR A 215 36.37 3.05 -3.62
CA THR A 215 36.06 1.76 -4.24
C THR A 215 36.94 0.60 -3.74
N THR A 216 36.62 0.01 -2.58
CA THR A 216 37.28 -1.23 -2.12
C THR A 216 36.38 -2.26 -1.45
N ARG A 217 35.05 -2.06 -1.36
CA ARG A 217 34.11 -3.16 -1.09
C ARG A 217 32.85 -2.92 -1.92
N HIS A 218 32.33 -3.98 -2.54
CA HIS A 218 30.96 -4.05 -3.04
C HIS A 218 29.98 -3.79 -1.87
N SER A 219 29.83 -2.55 -1.43
CA SER A 219 28.72 -2.17 -0.59
C SER A 219 27.51 -2.17 -1.51
N PHE A 220 26.67 -3.20 -1.40
CA PHE A 220 25.35 -3.23 -2.03
C PHE A 220 24.62 -1.93 -1.65
N GLN A 221 24.56 -0.99 -2.59
CA GLN A 221 23.71 0.18 -2.46
C GLN A 221 22.29 -0.33 -2.60
N HIS A 222 21.56 -0.40 -1.49
CA HIS A 222 20.15 -0.76 -1.52
C HIS A 222 19.35 0.47 -1.96
N PRO A 223 18.45 0.34 -2.95
CA PRO A 223 17.48 1.37 -3.25
C PRO A 223 16.69 1.72 -1.98
N THR A 224 16.43 3.00 -1.79
CA THR A 224 15.64 3.50 -0.65
C THR A 224 14.40 4.22 -1.15
N PRO A 225 13.22 3.97 -0.56
CA PRO A 225 12.02 4.72 -0.90
C PRO A 225 12.15 6.21 -0.57
N VAL A 226 11.77 7.06 -1.51
CA VAL A 226 11.75 8.51 -1.42
C VAL A 226 10.36 9.01 -1.77
N LEU A 227 9.83 9.92 -0.96
CA LEU A 227 8.59 10.62 -1.22
C LEU A 227 8.82 11.66 -2.32
N ARG A 228 8.17 11.49 -3.48
CA ARG A 228 8.29 12.41 -4.63
C ARG A 228 7.20 13.46 -4.65
N GLN A 229 5.97 13.05 -4.33
CA GLN A 229 4.83 13.94 -4.25
C GLN A 229 4.01 13.64 -3.00
N SER A 230 3.50 14.69 -2.37
CA SER A 230 2.52 14.62 -1.29
C SER A 230 1.47 15.67 -1.62
N ILE A 231 0.25 15.24 -1.89
CA ILE A 231 -0.88 16.09 -2.30
C ILE A 231 -1.98 15.92 -1.27
N THR A 232 -2.50 17.03 -0.79
CA THR A 232 -3.59 17.03 0.21
C THR A 232 -4.81 17.67 -0.41
N ILE A 233 -5.94 16.96 -0.32
CA ILE A 233 -7.24 17.41 -0.79
C ILE A 233 -8.18 17.51 0.41
N THR A 234 -8.85 18.66 0.53
CA THR A 234 -9.80 18.94 1.63
C THR A 234 -11.11 19.43 1.04
N GLN A 235 -12.22 19.00 1.64
CA GLN A 235 -13.54 19.48 1.25
C GLN A 235 -13.85 20.83 1.91
N ASN A 236 -14.34 21.77 1.11
CA ASN A 236 -14.92 23.01 1.60
C ASN A 236 -16.45 22.95 1.47
N ALA A 237 -17.10 22.52 2.55
CA ALA A 237 -18.55 22.39 2.62
C ALA A 237 -19.29 23.74 2.77
N THR A 238 -18.59 24.88 2.85
CA THR A 238 -19.23 26.20 2.99
C THR A 238 -19.55 26.86 1.66
N THR A 239 -19.19 26.24 0.53
CA THR A 239 -19.50 26.74 -0.81
C THR A 239 -20.70 25.98 -1.42
N ASP A 240 -21.40 26.63 -2.35
CA ASP A 240 -22.46 26.01 -3.16
C ASP A 240 -22.17 26.24 -4.66
N PRO A 241 -21.80 25.21 -5.44
CA PRO A 241 -21.63 23.81 -5.01
C PRO A 241 -20.44 23.63 -4.04
N ILE A 242 -20.41 22.48 -3.35
CA ILE A 242 -19.25 22.05 -2.55
C ILE A 242 -18.00 22.10 -3.43
N SER A 243 -16.91 22.66 -2.88
CA SER A 243 -15.63 22.76 -3.55
C SER A 243 -14.57 21.93 -2.85
N TYR A 244 -13.54 21.55 -3.59
CA TYR A 244 -12.40 20.79 -3.07
C TYR A 244 -11.13 21.60 -3.25
N ASN A 245 -10.33 21.73 -2.20
CA ASN A 245 -9.05 22.43 -2.25
C ASN A 245 -7.92 21.42 -2.37
N VAL A 246 -7.23 21.42 -3.52
CA VAL A 246 -6.07 20.57 -3.81
C VAL A 246 -4.79 21.37 -3.60
N THR A 247 -3.96 20.92 -2.66
CA THR A 247 -2.66 21.54 -2.37
C THR A 247 -1.53 20.83 -3.12
N ARG A 248 -0.46 21.57 -3.45
CA ARG A 248 0.75 21.06 -4.12
C ARG A 248 0.53 20.53 -5.56
N GLY A 249 -0.63 20.85 -6.16
CA GLY A 249 -0.85 20.78 -7.60
C GLY A 249 -1.25 19.40 -8.11
N ALA A 250 -0.91 19.14 -9.38
CA ALA A 250 -1.24 17.92 -10.09
C ALA A 250 -0.45 16.71 -9.57
N LEU A 251 -1.07 15.52 -9.62
CA LEU A 251 -0.37 14.23 -9.42
C LEU A 251 0.28 13.82 -10.75
N VAL A 252 1.56 13.46 -10.71
CA VAL A 252 2.37 13.17 -11.90
C VAL A 252 3.07 11.83 -11.73
N LEU A 253 2.73 10.84 -12.56
CA LEU A 253 3.39 9.53 -12.54
C LEU A 253 4.35 9.42 -13.72
N SER A 254 5.63 9.15 -13.42
CA SER A 254 6.68 9.10 -14.44
C SER A 254 6.43 8.01 -15.48
N PHE A 255 6.39 8.39 -16.75
CA PHE A 255 6.24 7.46 -17.87
C PHE A 255 7.34 6.40 -17.85
N ARG A 256 8.58 6.84 -17.59
CA ARG A 256 9.76 5.97 -17.62
C ARG A 256 9.66 4.86 -16.58
N LEU A 257 9.16 5.18 -15.40
CA LEU A 257 8.96 4.21 -14.33
C LEU A 257 7.76 3.30 -14.59
N LEU A 258 6.68 3.85 -15.14
CA LEU A 258 5.50 3.09 -15.53
C LEU A 258 5.83 2.06 -16.62
N PHE A 259 6.53 2.47 -17.69
CA PHE A 259 6.72 1.66 -18.90
C PHE A 259 8.12 1.05 -19.07
N LEU A 260 9.06 1.35 -18.18
CA LEU A 260 10.43 0.84 -18.19
C LEU A 260 11.20 1.16 -19.49
N ARG A 261 10.88 2.30 -20.11
CA ARG A 261 11.53 2.81 -21.32
C ARG A 261 11.35 4.32 -21.45
N ASP A 262 12.10 4.92 -22.35
CA ASP A 262 11.93 6.34 -22.67
C ASP A 262 10.61 6.59 -23.42
N PRO A 263 9.98 7.75 -23.20
CA PRO A 263 8.79 8.15 -23.94
C PRO A 263 9.13 8.44 -25.41
N SER A 264 8.21 8.11 -26.31
CA SER A 264 8.22 8.63 -27.68
C SER A 264 7.69 10.06 -27.74
N LEU A 265 7.73 10.71 -28.91
CA LEU A 265 7.30 12.11 -29.08
C LEU A 265 5.86 12.41 -28.64
N SER A 266 4.97 11.42 -28.67
CA SER A 266 3.56 11.56 -28.26
C SER A 266 3.28 11.01 -26.85
N GLU A 267 4.30 10.53 -26.15
CA GLU A 267 4.18 9.97 -24.81
C GLU A 267 4.85 10.89 -23.81
N GLY A 268 4.38 10.83 -22.57
CA GLY A 268 4.89 11.64 -21.48
C GLY A 268 4.33 11.15 -20.16
N ASP A 269 4.73 11.82 -19.09
CA ASP A 269 4.25 11.50 -17.75
C ASP A 269 2.73 11.57 -17.68
N LEU A 270 2.16 10.70 -16.85
CA LEU A 270 0.73 10.69 -16.61
C LEU A 270 0.39 11.79 -15.61
N VAL A 271 -0.31 12.83 -16.07
CA VAL A 271 -0.68 13.97 -15.24
C VAL A 271 -2.18 13.91 -14.91
N PHE A 272 -2.50 13.83 -13.63
CA PHE A 272 -3.84 14.08 -13.09
C PHE A 272 -3.90 15.55 -12.69
N ARG A 273 -4.66 16.33 -13.46
CA ARG A 273 -4.82 17.76 -13.22
C ARG A 273 -5.57 18.00 -11.92
N VAL A 274 -5.43 19.20 -11.38
CA VAL A 274 -6.13 19.62 -10.14
C VAL A 274 -7.62 19.37 -10.23
N GLN A 275 -8.27 19.76 -11.35
CA GLN A 275 -9.70 19.52 -11.56
C GLN A 275 -10.07 18.02 -11.52
N GLU A 276 -9.24 17.15 -12.08
CA GLU A 276 -9.47 15.70 -12.04
C GLU A 276 -9.32 15.16 -10.61
N LEU A 277 -8.44 15.75 -9.79
CA LEU A 277 -8.32 15.42 -8.37
C LEU A 277 -9.48 15.98 -7.53
N GLU A 278 -10.12 17.06 -7.94
CA GLU A 278 -11.36 17.56 -7.33
C GLU A 278 -12.54 16.62 -7.62
N GLU A 279 -12.68 16.16 -8.87
CA GLU A 279 -13.67 15.13 -9.26
C GLU A 279 -13.46 13.82 -8.48
N TYR A 280 -12.21 13.36 -8.37
CA TYR A 280 -11.86 12.22 -7.53
C TYR A 280 -12.29 12.41 -6.07
N ALA A 281 -12.05 13.60 -5.51
CA ALA A 281 -12.45 13.89 -4.15
C ALA A 281 -13.97 13.87 -3.99
N GLU A 282 -14.71 14.43 -4.95
CA GLU A 282 -16.18 14.36 -4.96
C GLU A 282 -16.70 12.92 -4.88
N ASP A 283 -16.16 12.03 -5.71
CA ASP A 283 -16.54 10.61 -5.72
C ASP A 283 -16.20 9.91 -4.40
N VAL A 284 -15.04 10.20 -3.81
CA VAL A 284 -14.64 9.66 -2.50
C VAL A 284 -15.56 10.14 -1.39
N TRP A 285 -15.87 11.44 -1.32
CA TRP A 285 -16.75 11.99 -0.30
C TRP A 285 -18.20 11.52 -0.45
N ALA A 286 -18.66 11.16 -1.66
CA ALA A 286 -19.97 10.56 -1.87
C ALA A 286 -20.12 9.16 -1.23
N GLN A 287 -19.03 8.53 -0.78
CA GLN A 287 -19.03 7.25 -0.06
C GLN A 287 -19.04 7.39 1.47
N VAL A 288 -19.02 8.62 2.00
CA VAL A 288 -18.96 8.94 3.45
C VAL A 288 -20.34 9.27 3.98
#